data_AF-A0A0Q8PMB5-F1
#
_entry.id   AF-A0A0Q8PMB5-F1
#
_cell.length_a   1.000
_cell.length_b   1.000
_cell.length_c   1.000
_cell.angle_alpha   90.00
_cell.angle_beta   90.00
_cell.angle_gamma   90.00
#
_symmetry.space_group_name_H-M   'P 1'
#
loop_
_entity.id
_entity.type
_entity.pdbx_description
1 polymer ?
#
loop_
_entity_poly.entity_id
_entity_poly.type
_entity_poly.pdbx_seq_one_letter_code
_entity_poly.pdbx_strand_id
1 'polypeptide(L)'
;MDTVCTCLPGATLWLDGPARHAMAEDLAMRLRADQHRRVEVLDAEDAGVPCEHPHAAAERIGLVAEILARNGILAVVLSAAGPTERDAARARHQRAGTAFLELPAAGPGIPAPSADALLALLAEHGLVLAD
;
A
#
# COMPACT_ATOMS: atom_id res chain seq x y z
N MET A 1 7.18 -2.93 -24.83
CA MET A 1 6.50 -3.91 -23.97
C MET A 1 7.35 -3.97 -22.72
N ASP A 2 6.97 -3.18 -21.72
CA ASP A 2 7.78 -3.08 -20.50
C ASP A 2 7.63 -4.41 -19.76
N THR A 3 8.77 -5.04 -19.47
CA THR A 3 8.78 -6.40 -18.95
C THR A 3 8.48 -6.33 -17.46
N VAL A 4 7.28 -6.73 -17.05
CA VAL A 4 6.88 -6.71 -15.63
C VAL A 4 7.52 -7.90 -14.91
N CYS A 5 8.27 -7.65 -13.82
CA CYS A 5 8.84 -8.72 -12.99
C CYS A 5 7.73 -9.37 -12.15
N THR A 6 7.54 -10.67 -12.33
CA THR A 6 6.73 -11.53 -11.46
C THR A 6 7.57 -12.29 -10.43
N CYS A 7 8.87 -11.99 -10.38
CA CYS A 7 9.87 -12.61 -9.52
C CYS A 7 9.72 -12.23 -8.04
N LEU A 8 9.12 -11.07 -7.77
CA LEU A 8 9.03 -10.50 -6.42
C LEU A 8 7.63 -10.72 -5.83
N PRO A 9 7.51 -10.99 -4.53
CA PRO A 9 6.23 -11.22 -3.88
C PRO A 9 5.38 -9.93 -3.88
N GLY A 10 4.05 -10.12 -3.82
CA GLY A 10 3.11 -9.03 -3.59
C GLY A 10 3.05 -8.68 -2.10
N ALA A 11 2.58 -7.47 -1.80
CA ALA A 11 2.51 -6.95 -0.44
C ALA A 11 1.52 -5.79 -0.36
N THR A 12 1.26 -5.31 0.85
CA THR A 12 0.51 -4.08 1.08
C THR A 12 1.35 -3.08 1.85
N LEU A 13 1.40 -1.85 1.36
CA LEU A 13 1.91 -0.69 2.08
C LEU A 13 0.70 0.15 2.53
N TRP A 14 0.42 0.18 3.83
CA TRP A 14 -0.67 0.93 4.42
C TRP A 14 -0.19 2.31 4.86
N LEU A 15 -0.82 3.35 4.32
CA LEU A 15 -0.52 4.75 4.56
C LEU A 15 -1.68 5.37 5.34
N ASP A 16 -1.43 5.71 6.60
CA ASP A 16 -2.44 6.41 7.40
C ASP A 16 -2.59 7.87 6.91
N GLY A 17 -3.83 8.23 6.58
CA GLY A 17 -4.29 9.60 6.32
C GLY A 17 -4.40 10.01 4.84
N PRO A 18 -5.41 10.85 4.49
CA PRO A 18 -5.73 11.21 3.09
C PRO A 18 -4.69 12.11 2.42
N ALA A 19 -3.83 12.79 3.18
CA ALA A 19 -2.84 13.75 2.67
C ALA A 19 -1.67 13.12 1.88
N ARG A 20 -1.72 11.81 1.62
CA ARG A 20 -0.62 11.03 1.04
C ARG A 20 -0.88 10.57 -0.39
N HIS A 21 -2.01 10.94 -1.00
CA HIS A 21 -2.37 10.46 -2.35
C HIS A 21 -1.31 10.83 -3.41
N ALA A 22 -0.86 12.09 -3.46
CA ALA A 22 0.18 12.50 -4.41
C ALA A 22 1.51 11.75 -4.25
N MET A 23 1.89 11.44 -3.01
CA MET A 23 3.07 10.64 -2.69
C MET A 23 2.88 9.16 -3.09
N ALA A 24 1.69 8.60 -2.86
CA ALA A 24 1.36 7.24 -3.27
C ALA A 24 1.39 7.08 -4.80
N GLU A 25 0.88 8.07 -5.53
CA GLU A 25 0.95 8.10 -7.00
C GLU A 25 2.39 8.27 -7.52
N ASP A 26 3.20 9.16 -6.92
CA ASP A 26 4.63 9.29 -7.28
C ASP A 26 5.39 7.98 -7.03
N LEU A 27 5.17 7.34 -5.88
CA LEU A 27 5.74 6.03 -5.59
C LEU A 27 5.30 4.97 -6.61
N ALA A 28 4.00 4.90 -6.92
CA ALA A 28 3.47 3.94 -7.88
C ALA A 28 4.03 4.14 -9.29
N MET A 29 4.21 5.40 -9.70
CA MET A 29 4.85 5.75 -10.96
C MET A 29 6.28 5.21 -11.04
N ARG A 30 7.11 5.49 -10.04
CA ARG A 30 8.51 5.01 -9.99
C ARG A 30 8.61 3.49 -9.94
N LEU A 31 7.74 2.85 -9.15
CA LEU A 31 7.72 1.39 -9.07
C LEU A 31 7.34 0.72 -10.39
N ARG A 32 6.44 1.33 -11.17
CA ARG A 32 6.06 0.83 -12.50
C ARG A 32 7.17 1.10 -13.52
N ALA A 33 7.71 2.32 -13.56
CA ALA A 33 8.67 2.76 -14.57
C ALA A 33 10.08 2.21 -14.34
N ASP A 34 10.59 2.29 -13.12
CA ASP A 34 11.99 2.00 -12.80
C ASP A 34 12.15 0.55 -12.30
N GLN A 35 11.21 0.11 -11.44
CA GLN A 35 11.28 -1.21 -10.78
C GLN A 35 10.46 -2.31 -11.47
N HIS A 36 9.75 -1.98 -12.56
CA HIS A 36 8.95 -2.92 -13.33
C HIS A 36 7.95 -3.74 -12.48
N ARG A 37 7.40 -3.12 -11.44
CA ARG A 37 6.45 -3.75 -10.50
C ARG A 37 5.01 -3.51 -10.90
N ARG A 38 4.15 -4.49 -10.59
CA ARG A 38 2.70 -4.33 -10.59
C ARG A 38 2.28 -3.64 -9.29
N VAL A 39 1.71 -2.46 -9.41
CA VAL A 39 1.33 -1.62 -8.27
C VAL A 39 -0.06 -1.06 -8.49
N GLU A 40 -0.87 -1.10 -7.45
CA GLU A 40 -2.20 -0.47 -7.41
C GLU A 40 -2.28 0.46 -6.21
N VAL A 41 -2.73 1.69 -6.44
CA VAL A 41 -3.03 2.66 -5.38
C VAL A 41 -4.51 2.53 -5.05
N LEU A 42 -4.82 2.35 -3.77
CA LEU A 42 -6.16 2.06 -3.27
C LEU A 42 -6.53 3.10 -2.23
N ASP A 43 -7.43 4.02 -2.58
CA ASP A 43 -7.97 5.02 -1.67
C ASP A 43 -9.29 4.49 -1.07
N ALA A 44 -9.31 4.18 0.22
CA ALA A 44 -10.46 3.55 0.87
C ALA A 44 -11.72 4.41 0.72
N GLU A 45 -11.57 5.72 0.89
CA GLU A 45 -12.64 6.71 0.88
C GLU A 45 -13.13 7.03 -0.54
N ASP A 46 -12.29 6.89 -1.57
CA ASP A 46 -12.64 7.13 -2.98
C ASP A 46 -12.95 5.84 -3.79
N ALA A 47 -12.91 4.66 -3.16
CA ALA A 47 -13.10 3.38 -3.85
C ALA A 47 -14.56 3.06 -4.29
N GLY A 48 -15.38 4.09 -4.54
CA GLY A 48 -16.56 3.98 -5.41
C GLY A 48 -17.84 3.42 -4.79
N VAL A 49 -17.97 3.37 -3.45
CA VAL A 49 -19.21 2.98 -2.77
C VAL A 49 -19.85 4.22 -2.12
N PRO A 50 -20.94 4.76 -2.69
CA PRO A 50 -21.58 5.96 -2.16
C PRO A 50 -22.07 5.77 -0.72
N CYS A 51 -21.79 6.76 0.14
CA CYS A 51 -22.22 6.81 1.54
C CYS A 51 -21.74 5.64 2.42
N GLU A 52 -20.70 4.91 2.00
CA GLU A 52 -20.08 3.88 2.82
C GLU A 52 -19.44 4.50 4.08
N HIS A 53 -19.60 3.83 5.22
CA HIS A 53 -18.95 4.25 6.45
C HIS A 53 -17.43 4.01 6.35
N PRO A 54 -16.55 4.92 6.82
CA PRO A 54 -15.09 4.76 6.70
C PRO A 54 -14.54 3.43 7.21
N HIS A 55 -15.12 2.90 8.29
CA HIS A 55 -14.81 1.56 8.80
C HIS A 55 -15.03 0.45 7.76
N ALA A 56 -16.22 0.43 7.13
CA ALA A 56 -16.55 -0.57 6.11
C ALA A 56 -15.69 -0.41 4.85
N ALA A 57 -15.40 0.83 4.47
CA ALA A 57 -14.48 1.15 3.38
C ALA A 57 -13.07 0.60 3.65
N ALA A 58 -12.54 0.77 4.87
CA ALA A 58 -11.24 0.24 5.27
C ALA A 58 -11.21 -1.30 5.35
N GLU A 59 -12.28 -1.93 5.83
CA GLU A 59 -12.37 -3.40 5.82
C GLU A 59 -12.40 -3.96 4.39
N ARG A 60 -13.19 -3.35 3.52
CA ARG A 60 -13.30 -3.72 2.10
C ARG A 60 -11.96 -3.52 1.39
N ILE A 61 -11.33 -2.36 1.56
CA ILE A 61 -10.05 -2.10 0.90
C ILE A 61 -8.96 -3.02 1.44
N GLY A 62 -8.97 -3.35 2.73
CA GLY A 62 -8.06 -4.32 3.31
C GLY A 62 -8.23 -5.73 2.74
N LEU A 63 -9.46 -6.14 2.41
CA LEU A 63 -9.72 -7.39 1.68
C LEU A 63 -9.16 -7.33 0.25
N VAL A 64 -9.43 -6.24 -0.48
CA VAL A 64 -8.94 -6.06 -1.86
C VAL A 64 -7.41 -6.05 -1.89
N ALA A 65 -6.77 -5.30 -1.00
CA ALA A 65 -5.33 -5.20 -0.88
C ALA A 65 -4.68 -6.56 -0.62
N GLU A 66 -5.28 -7.37 0.26
CA GLU A 66 -4.82 -8.73 0.52
C GLU A 66 -4.89 -9.62 -0.73
N ILE A 67 -6.02 -9.59 -1.45
CA ILE A 67 -6.20 -10.34 -2.69
C ILE A 67 -5.14 -9.94 -3.72
N LEU A 68 -4.89 -8.65 -3.89
CA LEU A 68 -3.85 -8.16 -4.80
C LEU A 68 -2.45 -8.65 -4.37
N ALA A 69 -2.13 -8.56 -3.08
CA ALA A 69 -0.85 -9.02 -2.53
C ALA A 69 -0.62 -10.52 -2.78
N ARG A 70 -1.65 -11.37 -2.60
CA ARG A 70 -1.56 -12.81 -2.93
C ARG A 70 -1.26 -13.06 -4.41
N ASN A 71 -1.63 -12.14 -5.29
CA ASN A 71 -1.42 -12.23 -6.74
C ASN A 71 -0.16 -11.50 -7.24
N GLY A 72 0.77 -11.20 -6.33
CA GLY A 72 2.07 -10.60 -6.68
C GLY A 72 2.04 -9.08 -6.88
N ILE A 73 0.91 -8.42 -6.61
CA ILE A 73 0.74 -6.98 -6.77
C ILE A 73 1.12 -6.28 -5.47
N LEU A 74 1.84 -5.16 -5.56
CA LEU A 74 2.05 -4.27 -4.44
C LEU A 74 0.86 -3.31 -4.32
N ALA A 75 0.04 -3.46 -3.29
CA ALA A 75 -1.07 -2.55 -3.02
C ALA A 75 -0.62 -1.42 -2.10
N VAL A 76 -0.73 -0.17 -2.55
CA VAL A 76 -0.50 1.02 -1.72
C VAL A 76 -1.85 1.54 -1.25
N VAL A 77 -2.18 1.33 0.02
CA VAL A 77 -3.48 1.66 0.58
C VAL A 77 -3.42 3.00 1.31
N LEU A 78 -4.36 3.88 1.01
CA LEU A 78 -4.66 5.10 1.74
C LEU A 78 -5.95 4.87 2.51
N SER A 79 -5.94 5.19 3.81
CA SER A 79 -7.17 5.14 4.61
C SER A 79 -7.10 6.13 5.77
N ALA A 80 -8.24 6.76 6.05
CA ALA A 80 -8.46 7.57 7.24
C ALA A 80 -8.93 6.75 8.45
N ALA A 81 -9.11 5.44 8.32
CA ALA A 81 -9.58 4.58 9.39
C ALA A 81 -8.56 4.44 10.53
N GLY A 82 -9.07 4.02 11.69
CA GLY A 82 -8.30 3.95 12.92
C GLY A 82 -7.40 2.72 12.99
N PRO A 83 -6.72 2.55 14.14
CA PRO A 83 -5.81 1.43 14.34
C PRO A 83 -6.51 0.07 14.29
N THR A 84 -7.76 -0.03 14.70
CA THR A 84 -8.53 -1.28 14.70
C THR A 84 -8.68 -1.85 13.30
N GLU A 85 -9.01 -1.03 12.30
CA GLU A 85 -9.22 -1.47 10.92
C GLU A 85 -7.90 -1.89 10.27
N ARG A 86 -6.85 -1.12 10.53
CA ARG A 86 -5.48 -1.46 10.11
C ARG A 86 -5.03 -2.78 10.72
N ASP A 87 -5.29 -3.00 12.01
CA ASP A 87 -4.92 -4.23 12.71
C ASP A 87 -5.68 -5.45 12.16
N ALA A 88 -6.95 -5.26 11.79
CA ALA A 88 -7.74 -6.29 11.12
C ALA A 88 -7.18 -6.61 9.72
N ALA A 89 -6.77 -5.61 8.95
CA ALA A 89 -6.09 -5.79 7.67
C ALA A 89 -4.75 -6.54 7.86
N ARG A 90 -3.90 -6.11 8.79
CA ARG A 90 -2.64 -6.78 9.13
C ARG A 90 -2.86 -8.25 9.49
N ALA A 91 -3.83 -8.54 10.36
CA ALA A 91 -4.14 -9.92 10.75
C ALA A 91 -4.61 -10.77 9.56
N ARG A 92 -5.31 -10.17 8.59
CA ARG A 92 -5.70 -10.86 7.35
C ARG A 92 -4.47 -11.19 6.49
N HIS A 93 -3.56 -10.26 6.31
CA HIS A 93 -2.29 -10.47 5.59
C HIS A 93 -1.43 -11.55 6.24
N GLN A 94 -1.32 -11.54 7.57
CA GLN A 94 -0.61 -12.57 8.32
C GLN A 94 -1.18 -13.97 8.08
N ARG A 95 -2.51 -14.12 8.11
CA ARG A 95 -3.17 -15.41 7.78
C ARG A 95 -2.99 -15.79 6.31
N ALA A 96 -2.86 -14.81 5.43
CA ALA A 96 -2.66 -14.98 3.99
C ALA A 96 -1.21 -15.31 3.62
N GLY A 97 -0.25 -15.11 4.53
CA GLY A 97 1.17 -15.21 4.22
C GLY A 97 1.68 -14.08 3.32
N THR A 98 1.00 -12.94 3.28
CA THR A 98 1.38 -11.77 2.47
C THR A 98 1.99 -10.69 3.35
N ALA A 99 3.01 -9.98 2.83
CA ALA A 99 3.64 -8.91 3.59
C ALA A 99 2.70 -7.71 3.76
N PHE A 100 2.74 -7.10 4.95
CA PHE A 100 1.98 -5.91 5.31
C PHE A 100 2.92 -4.95 6.01
N LEU A 101 3.17 -3.81 5.36
CA LEU A 101 4.01 -2.73 5.84
C LEU A 101 3.14 -1.55 6.19
N GLU A 102 3.50 -0.84 7.24
CA GLU A 102 2.78 0.34 7.70
C GLU A 102 3.72 1.50 7.83
N LEU A 103 3.21 2.67 7.44
CA LEU A 103 3.85 3.91 7.76
C LEU A 103 3.01 4.68 8.75
N PRO A 104 3.61 5.12 9.87
CA PRO A 104 2.93 5.96 10.83
C PRO A 104 2.29 7.18 10.14
N ALA A 105 1.13 7.61 10.64
CA ALA A 105 0.52 8.86 10.24
C ALA A 105 1.54 10.01 10.34
N ALA A 106 1.60 10.86 9.32
CA ALA A 106 2.41 12.07 9.39
C ALA A 106 1.79 12.95 10.47
N GLY A 107 2.49 13.13 11.58
CA GLY A 107 2.08 13.99 12.68
C GLY A 107 2.65 15.39 12.56
N PRO A 108 2.18 16.35 13.38
CA PRO A 108 2.81 17.67 13.49
C PRO A 108 4.32 17.51 13.79
N GLY A 109 5.17 17.97 12.88
CA GLY A 109 6.64 17.87 13.00
C GLY A 109 7.28 16.59 12.45
N ILE A 110 6.49 15.64 11.93
CA ILE A 110 7.01 14.46 11.21
C ILE A 110 6.72 14.65 9.71
N PRO A 111 7.73 14.95 8.88
CA PRO A 111 7.50 15.06 7.45
C PRO A 111 7.00 13.73 6.87
N ALA A 112 6.16 13.81 5.85
CA ALA A 112 5.85 12.62 5.06
C ALA A 112 7.16 12.06 4.46
N PRO A 113 7.36 10.73 4.46
CA PRO A 113 8.51 10.13 3.82
C PRO A 113 8.47 10.45 2.32
N SER A 114 9.63 10.66 1.71
CA SER A 114 9.74 10.80 0.25
C SER A 114 9.51 9.45 -0.43
N ALA A 115 9.19 9.46 -1.72
CA ALA A 115 9.12 8.23 -2.52
C ALA A 115 10.43 7.42 -2.46
N ASP A 116 11.59 8.07 -2.39
CA ASP A 116 12.88 7.39 -2.24
C ASP A 116 13.00 6.63 -0.91
N ALA A 117 12.53 7.22 0.19
CA ALA A 117 12.51 6.54 1.49
C ALA A 117 11.56 5.32 1.48
N LEU A 118 10.45 5.43 0.74
CA LEU A 118 9.51 4.31 0.56
C LEU A 118 10.12 3.21 -0.29
N LEU A 119 10.83 3.55 -1.37
CA LEU A 119 11.55 2.58 -2.20
C LEU A 119 12.63 1.86 -1.39
N ALA A 120 13.40 2.59 -0.57
CA ALA A 120 14.38 1.99 0.32
C ALA A 120 13.72 1.01 1.32
N LEU A 121 12.61 1.40 1.95
CA LEU A 121 11.85 0.52 2.84
C LEU A 121 11.36 -0.74 2.12
N LEU A 122 10.88 -0.62 0.88
CA LEU A 122 10.46 -1.77 0.07
C LEU A 122 11.65 -2.67 -0.26
N ALA A 123 12.83 -2.11 -0.55
CA ALA A 123 14.04 -2.86 -0.87
C ALA A 123 14.53 -3.67 0.34
N GLU A 124 14.51 -3.08 1.53
CA GLU A 124 14.84 -3.75 2.80
C GLU A 124 13.97 -4.99 3.05
N HIS A 125 12.74 -4.99 2.54
CA HIS A 125 11.79 -6.09 2.65
C HIS A 125 11.79 -7.04 1.44
N GLY A 126 12.72 -6.86 0.49
CA GLY A 126 12.78 -7.67 -0.73
C GLY A 126 11.56 -7.47 -1.65
N LEU A 127 10.90 -6.32 -1.56
CA LEU A 127 9.73 -5.93 -2.35
C LEU A 127 10.08 -5.02 -3.52
N VAL A 128 11.35 -4.74 -3.77
CA VAL A 128 11.87 -4.19 -5.01
C VAL A 128 13.29 -4.72 -5.18
N LEU A 129 13.87 -4.58 -6.36
CA LEU A 129 15.29 -4.89 -6.53
C LEU A 129 16.08 -3.71 -5.95
N ALA A 130 17.10 -4.00 -5.14
CA ALA A 130 18.09 -2.99 -4.81
C ALA A 130 18.96 -2.76 -6.04
N ASP A 131 19.23 -1.49 -6.36
CA ASP A 131 20.20 -1.10 -7.40
C ASP A 131 21.62 -1.58 -7.05
#